data_AF-A0A6A5VTC8-F1
#
_entry.id   AF-A0A6A5VTC8-F1
#
_cell.length_a   1.000
_cell.length_b   1.000
_cell.length_c   1.000
_cell.angle_alpha   90.00
_cell.angle_beta   90.00
_cell.angle_gamma   90.00
#
_symmetry.space_group_name_H-M   'P 1'
#
loop_
_entity.id
_entity.type
_entity.pdbx_description
1 polymer ?
#
loop_
_entity_poly.entity_id
_entity_poly.type
_entity_poly.pdbx_seq_one_letter_code
_entity_poly.pdbx_strand_id
1 'polypeptide(L)' 'ISCFLKRNPRIASVVGRKIEAARAEGATQEQIREFLQLYERLRVELGIQAEDTWNMDETGKAL' A
#
# COMPACT_ATOMS: atom_id res chain seq x y z
N ILE A 1 6.57 -12.75 0.88
CA ILE A 1 6.09 -13.58 -0.26
C ILE A 1 5.09 -14.65 0.20
N SER A 2 3.80 -14.35 0.10
CA SER A 2 2.71 -15.27 0.45
C SER A 2 2.72 -16.55 -0.40
N CYS A 3 2.20 -17.66 0.13
CA CYS A 3 2.14 -18.96 -0.55
C CYS A 3 1.42 -18.89 -1.92
N PHE A 4 0.60 -17.87 -2.14
CA PHE A 4 -0.13 -17.62 -3.39
C PHE A 4 0.79 -17.23 -4.55
N LEU A 5 1.75 -16.34 -4.31
CA LEU A 5 2.69 -15.87 -5.33
C LEU A 5 3.74 -16.94 -5.67
N LYS A 6 4.19 -17.73 -4.68
CA LYS A 6 5.10 -18.88 -4.90
C LYS A 6 4.49 -19.94 -5.82
N ARG A 7 3.17 -20.15 -5.74
CA ARG A 7 2.45 -21.13 -6.58
C ARG A 7 2.17 -20.64 -7.99
N ASN A 8 2.22 -19.33 -8.22
CA ASN A 8 1.84 -18.71 -9.49
C ASN A 8 2.89 -17.69 -9.98
N PRO A 9 4.11 -18.14 -10.34
CA PRO A 9 5.23 -17.24 -10.67
C PRO A 9 4.98 -16.32 -11.87
N ARG A 10 4.09 -16.70 -12.81
CA ARG A 10 3.69 -15.83 -13.93
C ARG A 10 2.80 -14.66 -13.49
N ILE A 11 2.00 -14.81 -12.44
CA ILE A 11 1.16 -13.73 -11.87
C ILE A 11 2.05 -12.73 -11.14
N ALA A 12 3.06 -13.21 -10.41
CA ALA A 12 4.04 -12.36 -9.72
C ALA A 12 4.76 -11.41 -10.70
N SER A 13 5.10 -11.86 -11.91
CA SER A 13 5.80 -11.02 -12.90
C SER A 13 4.91 -10.02 -13.64
N VAL A 14 3.60 -10.31 -13.81
CA VAL A 14 2.68 -9.48 -14.62
C VAL A 14 1.99 -8.40 -13.78
N VAL A 15 1.66 -8.69 -12.52
CA VAL A 15 0.98 -7.74 -11.62
C VAL A 15 1.96 -6.73 -11.02
N GLY A 16 3.19 -7.16 -10.67
CA GLY A 16 4.18 -6.29 -10.04
C GLY A 16 4.68 -5.15 -10.93
N ARG A 17 5.12 -5.43 -12.18
CA ARG A 17 5.75 -4.39 -13.01
C ARG A 17 4.80 -3.29 -13.48
N LYS A 18 3.57 -3.63 -13.88
CA LYS A 18 2.62 -2.62 -14.40
C LYS A 18 2.06 -1.72 -13.29
N ILE A 19 1.80 -2.27 -12.11
CA ILE A 19 1.25 -1.50 -10.99
C ILE A 19 2.33 -0.62 -10.34
N GLU A 20 3.55 -1.13 -10.17
CA GLU A 20 4.64 -0.33 -9.62
C GLU A 20 5.08 0.78 -10.58
N ALA A 21 5.12 0.52 -11.90
CA ALA A 21 5.39 1.56 -12.89
C ALA A 21 4.28 2.63 -12.91
N ALA A 22 3.00 2.21 -12.86
CA ALA A 22 1.87 3.14 -12.78
C ALA A 22 1.85 3.94 -11.46
N ARG A 23 2.31 3.36 -10.34
CA ARG A 23 2.50 4.09 -9.08
C ARG A 23 3.63 5.11 -9.18
N ALA A 24 4.77 4.72 -9.76
CA ALA A 24 5.91 5.61 -9.94
C ALA A 24 5.59 6.78 -10.89
N GLU A 25 4.78 6.55 -11.92
CA GLU A 25 4.34 7.58 -12.87
C GLU A 25 3.14 8.40 -12.35
N GLY A 26 2.26 7.80 -11.54
CA GLY A 26 0.96 8.37 -11.19
C GLY A 26 0.85 8.99 -9.79
N ALA A 27 1.85 8.83 -8.92
CA ALA A 27 1.83 9.40 -7.57
C ALA A 27 2.85 10.55 -7.46
N THR A 28 2.36 11.79 -7.51
CA THR A 28 3.19 12.97 -7.23
C THR A 28 3.46 13.09 -5.73
N GLN A 29 4.51 13.83 -5.37
CA GLN A 29 4.84 14.09 -3.97
C GLN A 29 3.69 14.80 -3.23
N GLU A 30 2.96 15.70 -3.90
CA GLU A 30 1.78 16.36 -3.36
C GLU A 30 0.67 15.36 -3.06
N GLN A 31 0.36 14.44 -3.98
CA GLN A 31 -0.69 13.44 -3.79
C GLN A 31 -0.39 12.50 -2.62
N ILE A 32 0.88 12.08 -2.47
CA ILE A 32 1.31 11.25 -1.33
C ILE A 32 1.14 12.03 -0.03
N ARG A 33 1.52 13.31 0.00
CA ARG A 33 1.37 14.16 1.19
C ARG A 33 -0.10 14.35 1.56
N GLU A 34 -0.96 14.64 0.60
CA GLU A 34 -2.41 14.78 0.83
C GLU A 34 -3.02 13.50 1.38
N PHE A 35 -2.65 12.34 0.81
CA PHE A 35 -3.11 11.05 1.29
C PHE A 35 -2.71 10.81 2.75
N LEU A 36 -1.43 11.03 3.10
CA LEU A 36 -0.95 10.82 4.47
C LEU A 36 -1.62 11.76 5.49
N GLN A 37 -1.85 13.03 5.11
CA GLN A 37 -2.56 13.98 5.96
C GLN A 37 -4.02 13.60 6.18
N LEU A 38 -4.69 13.14 5.13
CA LEU A 38 -6.07 12.68 5.22
C LEU A 38 -6.17 11.43 6.09
N TYR A 39 -5.25 10.48 5.90
CA TYR A 39 -5.14 9.26 6.68
C TYR A 39 -4.98 9.55 8.18
N GLU A 40 -4.02 10.38 8.57
CA GLU A 40 -3.79 10.71 9.99
C GLU A 40 -4.99 11.41 10.61
N ARG A 41 -5.62 12.34 9.89
CA ARG A 41 -6.83 13.01 10.37
C ARG A 41 -7.95 12.01 10.63
N LEU A 42 -8.22 11.13 9.67
CA LEU A 42 -9.32 10.18 9.75
C LEU A 42 -9.06 9.12 10.84
N ARG A 43 -7.80 8.70 11.01
CA ARG A 43 -7.37 7.79 12.07
C ARG A 43 -7.66 8.39 13.45
N VAL A 44 -7.31 9.67 13.66
CA VAL A 44 -7.57 10.38 14.92
C VAL A 44 -9.06 10.60 15.15
N GLU A 45 -9.81 11.05 14.14
CA GLU A 45 -11.25 11.30 14.23
C GLU A 45 -12.03 10.03 14.60
N LEU A 46 -11.60 8.87 14.08
CA LEU A 46 -12.23 7.59 14.34
C LEU A 46 -11.64 6.84 15.55
N GLY A 47 -10.61 7.39 16.20
CA GLY A 47 -9.96 6.77 17.35
C GLY A 47 -9.23 5.45 17.04
N ILE A 48 -8.82 5.25 15.78
CA ILE A 48 -8.14 4.02 15.33
C ILE A 48 -6.68 4.07 15.77
N GLN A 49 -6.17 2.99 16.38
CA GLN A 49 -4.76 2.90 16.74
C GLN A 49 -3.90 2.59 15.51
N ALA A 50 -2.63 3.01 15.51
CA ALA A 50 -1.74 2.74 14.37
C ALA A 50 -1.58 1.23 14.12
N GLU A 51 -1.59 0.47 15.20
CA GLU A 51 -1.44 -0.98 15.23
C GLU A 51 -2.66 -1.71 14.62
N ASP A 52 -3.81 -1.03 14.55
CA ASP A 52 -5.04 -1.56 13.97
C ASP A 52 -5.14 -1.29 12.46
N THR A 53 -4.16 -0.56 11.90
CA THR A 53 -4.08 -0.23 10.48
C THR A 53 -3.11 -1.15 9.76
N TRP A 54 -3.60 -1.83 8.73
CA TRP A 54 -2.84 -2.81 7.96
C TRP A 54 -2.69 -2.32 6.53
N ASN A 55 -1.44 -2.23 6.05
CA ASN A 55 -1.21 -2.13 4.62
C ASN A 55 -1.27 -3.56 4.00
N MET A 56 -1.67 -3.65 2.74
CA MET A 56 -1.75 -4.92 2.01
C MET A 56 -0.43 -5.26 1.27
N ASP A 57 0.70 -4.70 1.70
CA ASP A 57 2.01 -5.06 1.15
C ASP A 57 2.56 -6.36 1.78
N GLU A 58 3.68 -6.84 1.26
CA GLU A 58 4.25 -8.13 1.69
C GLU A 58 4.71 -8.17 3.14
N THR A 59 4.79 -7.01 3.82
CA THR A 59 5.30 -6.85 5.18
C THR A 59 4.19 -6.77 6.22
N GLY A 60 2.95 -6.45 5.81
CA GLY A 60 1.82 -6.30 6.72
C GLY A 60 2.07 -5.24 7.80
N LYS A 61 2.94 -4.25 7.52
CA LYS A 61 3.24 -3.19 8.47
C LYS A 61 2.27 -2.03 8.30
N ALA A 62 1.81 -1.49 9.42
CA ALA A 62 1.17 -0.19 9.44
C ALA A 62 2.12 0.86 8.83
N LEU A 63 1.55 1.79 8.05
CA LEU A 63 2.26 2.92 7.45
C LEU A 63 2.99 3.76 8.50
#